data_AF-A0A1G1WSL1-F1
#
_entry.id   AF-A0A1G1WSL1-F1
#
_cell.length_a   1.000
_cell.length_b   1.000
_cell.length_c   1.000
_cell.angle_alpha   90.00
_cell.angle_beta   90.00
_cell.angle_gamma   90.00
#
_symmetry.space_group_name_H-M   'P 1'
#
loop_
_entity.id
_entity.type
_entity.pdbx_description
1 polymer ?
#
loop_
_entity_poly.entity_id
_entity_poly.type
_entity_poly.pdbx_seq_one_letter_code
_entity_poly.pdbx_strand_id
1 'polypeptide(L)'
;MATIKQKLVASNLLENTGKSVSQAMKEAGYKEGSYKNPQQLTRSRGWAELMDQFLPEKLLLHRLKQLLNKKITYWIGKGDNRKLIRTKEIDSASVAKALDMAYKIRGKYQIGIEELNRDARSEAMWERLNRLLPDADL
;
A
#
# COMPACT_ATOMS: atom_id res chain seq x y z
N MET A 1 -8.24 -4.35 21.47
CA MET A 1 -9.30 -3.31 21.42
C MET A 1 -8.72 -1.99 20.91
N ALA A 2 -9.29 -1.43 19.86
CA ALA A 2 -8.84 -0.18 19.26
C ALA A 2 -9.17 1.04 20.14
N THR A 3 -8.23 1.97 20.27
CA THR A 3 -8.42 3.19 21.06
C THR A 3 -9.26 4.23 20.32
N ILE A 4 -9.81 5.21 21.05
CA ILE A 4 -10.60 6.32 20.47
C ILE A 4 -9.79 7.06 19.39
N LYS A 5 -8.50 7.31 19.64
CA LYS A 5 -7.62 7.96 18.66
C LYS A 5 -7.44 7.13 17.40
N GLN A 6 -7.32 5.80 17.52
CA GLN A 6 -7.22 4.91 16.36
C GLN A 6 -8.51 4.93 15.53
N LYS A 7 -9.67 4.92 16.18
CA LYS A 7 -10.97 5.03 15.49
C LYS A 7 -11.09 6.35 14.72
N LEU A 8 -10.64 7.46 15.32
CA LEU A 8 -10.66 8.77 14.68
C LEU A 8 -9.72 8.83 13.46
N VAL A 9 -8.52 8.25 13.56
CA VAL A 9 -7.60 8.13 12.41
C VAL A 9 -8.22 7.32 11.29
N ALA A 10 -8.89 6.20 11.60
CA ALA A 10 -9.57 5.38 10.60
C ALA A 10 -10.71 6.15 9.91
N SER A 11 -11.53 6.90 10.65
CA SER A 11 -12.60 7.75 10.08
C SER A 11 -12.01 8.78 9.12
N ASN A 12 -10.96 9.50 9.55
CA ASN A 12 -10.32 10.53 8.74
C ASN A 12 -9.73 9.99 7.42
N LEU A 13 -9.27 8.74 7.42
CA LEU A 13 -8.76 8.07 6.21
C LEU A 13 -9.91 7.58 5.30
N LEU A 14 -11.00 7.08 5.88
CA LEU A 14 -12.16 6.55 5.13
C LEU A 14 -13.02 7.64 4.49
N GLU A 15 -13.06 8.84 5.08
CA GLU A 15 -13.76 10.02 4.54
C GLU A 15 -13.09 10.61 3.29
N ASN A 16 -12.16 9.86 2.67
CA ASN A 16 -11.69 10.08 1.31
C ASN A 16 -11.03 11.45 1.10
N THR A 17 -10.27 11.89 2.09
CA THR A 17 -9.64 13.22 2.12
C THR A 17 -8.27 13.29 1.44
N GLY A 18 -7.76 12.17 0.88
CA GLY A 18 -6.41 12.10 0.31
C GLY A 18 -5.28 12.29 1.34
N LYS A 19 -5.62 12.30 2.63
CA LYS A 19 -4.68 12.52 3.73
C LYS A 19 -3.79 11.30 3.95
N SER A 20 -2.53 11.57 4.27
CA SER A 20 -1.61 10.52 4.72
C SER A 20 -1.98 10.03 6.12
N VAL A 21 -1.56 8.81 6.48
CA VAL A 21 -1.75 8.26 7.83
C VAL A 21 -1.15 9.19 8.90
N SER A 22 0.04 9.76 8.64
CA SER A 22 0.67 10.76 9.51
C SER A 22 -0.19 12.01 9.72
N GLN A 23 -0.80 12.52 8.65
CA GLN A 23 -1.67 13.70 8.76
C GLN A 23 -2.95 13.39 9.53
N ALA A 24 -3.57 12.23 9.28
CA ALA A 24 -4.74 11.77 10.03
C ALA A 24 -4.41 11.55 11.52
N MET A 25 -3.22 11.04 11.84
CA MET A 25 -2.71 10.93 13.22
C MET A 25 -2.52 12.30 13.88
N LYS A 26 -1.96 13.27 13.16
CA LYS A 26 -1.80 14.64 13.66
C LYS A 26 -3.16 15.25 14.03
N GLU A 27 -4.15 15.13 13.15
CA GLU A 27 -5.52 15.62 13.38
C GLU A 27 -6.23 14.88 14.51
N ALA A 28 -5.93 13.59 14.71
CA ALA A 28 -6.44 12.81 15.84
C ALA A 28 -5.74 13.10 17.18
N GLY A 29 -4.85 14.09 17.24
CA GLY A 29 -4.19 14.53 18.47
C GLY A 29 -3.08 13.58 18.95
N TYR A 30 -2.38 12.90 18.04
CA TYR A 30 -1.14 12.21 18.37
C TYR A 30 0.01 13.21 18.58
N LYS A 31 0.96 12.85 19.45
CA LYS A 31 2.18 13.64 19.66
C LYS A 31 3.07 13.60 18.43
N GLU A 32 3.94 14.60 18.26
CA GLU A 32 4.82 14.74 17.09
C GLU A 32 5.68 13.52 16.79
N GLY A 33 6.31 12.94 17.81
CA GLY A 33 7.10 11.72 17.62
C GLY A 33 6.29 10.52 17.14
N SER A 34 4.99 10.47 17.43
CA SER A 34 4.11 9.37 17.03
C SER A 34 3.60 9.54 15.59
N TYR A 35 3.13 10.73 15.20
CA TYR A 35 2.62 10.92 13.83
C TYR A 35 3.73 11.01 12.78
N LYS A 36 4.97 11.37 13.16
CA LYS A 36 6.15 11.25 12.29
C LYS A 36 6.56 9.80 12.03
N ASN A 37 6.10 8.85 12.86
CA ASN A 37 6.38 7.41 12.75
C ASN A 37 5.08 6.58 12.66
N PRO A 38 4.28 6.74 11.59
CA PRO A 38 2.96 6.11 11.44
C PRO A 38 2.98 4.57 11.50
N GLN A 39 4.15 3.94 11.29
CA GLN A 39 4.35 2.50 11.42
C GLN A 39 4.02 1.98 12.83
N GLN A 40 4.20 2.81 13.86
CA GLN A 40 3.83 2.43 15.23
C GLN A 40 2.32 2.21 15.37
N LEU A 41 1.51 3.01 14.67
CA LEU A 41 0.07 2.83 14.62
C LEU A 41 -0.30 1.64 13.74
N THR A 42 0.19 1.62 12.49
CA THR A 42 -0.27 0.65 11.48
C THR A 42 0.16 -0.79 11.77
N ARG A 43 1.23 -0.99 12.55
CA ARG A 43 1.67 -2.31 13.03
C ARG A 43 1.06 -2.70 14.38
N SER A 44 0.30 -1.82 15.02
CA SER A 44 -0.31 -2.13 16.31
C SER A 44 -1.47 -3.11 16.17
N ARG A 45 -1.59 -4.04 17.13
CA ARG A 45 -2.68 -5.03 17.15
C ARG A 45 -4.07 -4.38 17.13
N GLY A 46 -4.27 -3.31 17.91
CA GLY A 46 -5.54 -2.60 17.96
C GLY A 46 -5.93 -1.95 16.62
N TRP A 47 -4.95 -1.53 15.82
CA TRP A 47 -5.20 -1.03 14.47
C TRP A 47 -5.56 -2.15 13.50
N ALA A 48 -4.87 -3.29 13.56
CA ALA A 48 -5.20 -4.47 12.75
C ALA A 48 -6.64 -4.93 13.00
N GLU A 49 -7.02 -5.12 14.28
CA GLU A 49 -8.39 -5.49 14.68
C GLU A 49 -9.44 -4.47 14.18
N LEU A 50 -9.11 -3.18 14.18
CA LEU A 50 -9.98 -2.12 13.68
C LEU A 50 -10.15 -2.20 12.16
N MET A 51 -9.06 -2.38 11.43
CA MET A 51 -9.11 -2.50 9.97
C MET A 51 -9.86 -3.76 9.54
N ASP A 52 -9.75 -4.87 10.27
CA ASP A 52 -10.55 -6.07 9.98
C ASP A 52 -12.06 -5.84 10.09
N GLN A 53 -12.49 -4.92 10.97
CA GLN A 53 -13.90 -4.54 11.10
C GLN A 53 -14.38 -3.61 9.99
N PHE A 54 -13.57 -2.61 9.62
CA PHE A 54 -13.95 -1.59 8.64
C PHE A 54 -13.65 -1.98 7.18
N LEU A 55 -12.57 -2.73 6.96
CA LEU A 55 -12.05 -3.19 5.68
C LEU A 55 -11.68 -4.67 5.76
N PRO A 56 -12.66 -5.56 6.00
CA PRO A 56 -12.40 -6.99 6.08
C PRO A 56 -11.78 -7.51 4.78
N GLU A 57 -10.83 -8.44 4.90
CA GLU A 57 -10.05 -9.01 3.79
C GLU A 57 -10.93 -9.50 2.63
N LYS A 58 -12.08 -10.10 2.93
CA LYS A 58 -13.04 -10.57 1.92
C LYS A 58 -13.54 -9.45 1.01
N LEU A 59 -13.77 -8.24 1.54
CA LEU A 59 -14.17 -7.08 0.73
C LEU A 59 -13.01 -6.56 -0.12
N LEU A 60 -11.78 -6.56 0.42
CA LEU A 60 -10.57 -6.21 -0.34
C LEU A 60 -10.39 -7.16 -1.52
N LEU A 61 -10.50 -8.47 -1.30
CA LEU A 61 -10.42 -9.49 -2.36
C LEU A 61 -11.52 -9.32 -3.41
N HIS A 62 -12.73 -8.96 -2.99
CA HIS A 62 -13.82 -8.69 -3.92
C HIS A 62 -13.52 -7.48 -4.82
N ARG A 63 -13.04 -6.37 -4.24
CA ARG A 63 -12.63 -5.18 -5.01
C ARG A 63 -11.44 -5.44 -5.92
N LEU A 64 -10.48 -6.24 -5.45
CA LEU A 64 -9.33 -6.69 -6.23
C LEU A 64 -9.78 -7.46 -7.49
N LYS A 65 -10.70 -8.41 -7.33
CA LYS A 65 -11.30 -9.14 -8.46
C LYS A 65 -12.03 -8.20 -9.43
N GLN A 66 -12.72 -7.17 -8.93
CA GLN A 66 -13.37 -6.18 -9.80
C GLN A 66 -12.36 -5.39 -10.63
N LEU A 67 -11.24 -4.96 -10.03
CA LEU A 67 -10.21 -4.19 -10.73
C LEU A 67 -9.45 -5.02 -11.75
N LEU A 68 -9.14 -6.29 -11.44
CA LEU A 68 -8.50 -7.22 -12.39
C LEU A 68 -9.35 -7.43 -13.65
N ASN A 69 -10.67 -7.32 -13.53
CA ASN A 69 -11.61 -7.52 -14.65
C ASN A 69 -12.20 -6.20 -15.18
N LYS A 70 -11.70 -5.05 -14.73
CA LYS A 70 -12.25 -3.76 -15.12
C LYS A 70 -11.92 -3.48 -16.57
N LYS A 71 -12.95 -3.28 -17.38
CA LYS A 71 -12.81 -2.91 -18.80
C LYS A 71 -12.67 -1.42 -18.97
N ILE A 72 -12.00 -1.00 -20.03
CA ILE A 72 -11.88 0.42 -20.34
C ILE A 72 -13.26 0.97 -20.75
N THR A 73 -13.58 2.16 -20.28
CA THR A 73 -14.82 2.85 -20.61
C THR A 73 -14.52 4.26 -21.09
N TYR A 74 -15.10 4.64 -22.23
CA TYR A 74 -14.95 5.98 -22.79
C TYR A 74 -16.31 6.66 -22.88
N TRP A 75 -16.31 7.96 -22.63
CA TRP A 75 -17.45 8.81 -22.95
C TRP A 75 -17.27 9.36 -24.36
N ILE A 76 -18.25 9.12 -25.23
CA ILE A 76 -18.25 9.66 -26.60
C ILE A 76 -19.45 10.59 -26.75
N GLY A 77 -19.23 11.77 -27.34
CA GLY A 77 -20.25 12.80 -27.58
C GLY A 77 -19.89 14.16 -26.97
N LYS A 78 -20.69 15.18 -27.30
CA LYS A 78 -20.60 16.55 -26.75
C LYS A 78 -21.95 16.95 -26.13
N GLY A 79 -21.91 17.79 -25.09
CA GLY A 79 -23.10 18.28 -24.38
C GLY A 79 -23.86 17.17 -23.65
N ASP A 80 -25.19 17.21 -23.69
CA ASP A 80 -26.09 16.23 -23.06
C ASP A 80 -26.13 14.86 -23.78
N ASN A 81 -25.59 14.76 -25.00
CA ASN A 81 -25.57 13.53 -25.79
C ASN A 81 -24.34 12.65 -25.53
N ARG A 82 -23.86 12.58 -24.28
CA ARG A 82 -22.74 11.68 -23.91
C ARG A 82 -23.25 10.25 -23.79
N LYS A 83 -22.62 9.32 -24.51
CA LYS A 83 -22.85 7.88 -24.37
C LYS A 83 -21.62 7.21 -23.78
N LEU A 84 -21.83 6.33 -22.81
CA LEU A 84 -20.79 5.49 -22.22
C LEU A 84 -20.60 4.24 -23.09
N ILE A 85 -19.40 4.03 -23.61
CA ILE A 85 -19.03 2.82 -24.34
C ILE A 85 -18.08 1.99 -23.47
N ARG A 86 -18.40 0.70 -23.32
CA ARG A 86 -17.53 -0.28 -22.66
C ARG A 86 -16.77 -1.06 -23.73
N THR A 87 -15.43 -1.02 -23.67
CA THR A 87 -14.61 -1.81 -24.59
C THR A 87 -14.49 -3.26 -24.12
N LYS A 88 -13.91 -4.13 -24.95
CA LYS A 88 -13.53 -5.49 -24.55
C LYS A 88 -12.17 -5.53 -23.84
N GLU A 89 -11.38 -4.49 -23.97
CA GLU A 89 -10.03 -4.37 -23.41
C GLU A 89 -10.07 -4.09 -21.91
N ILE A 90 -9.09 -4.64 -21.20
CA ILE A 90 -8.94 -4.48 -19.76
C ILE A 90 -8.16 -3.19 -19.48
N ASP A 91 -8.58 -2.44 -18.48
CA ASP A 91 -7.89 -1.24 -18.00
C ASP A 91 -6.60 -1.64 -17.28
N SER A 92 -5.49 -1.61 -18.01
CA SER A 92 -4.16 -2.00 -17.53
C SER A 92 -3.74 -1.25 -16.26
N ALA A 93 -4.13 0.02 -16.11
CA ALA A 93 -3.84 0.82 -14.92
C ALA A 93 -4.60 0.28 -13.70
N SER A 94 -5.84 -0.17 -13.88
CA SER A 94 -6.61 -0.80 -12.80
C SER A 94 -6.08 -2.19 -12.45
N VAL A 95 -5.63 -2.97 -13.43
CA VAL A 95 -4.97 -4.26 -13.20
C VAL A 95 -3.66 -4.08 -12.43
N ALA A 96 -2.81 -3.13 -12.82
CA ALA A 96 -1.56 -2.84 -12.14
C ALA A 96 -1.79 -2.46 -10.66
N LYS A 97 -2.78 -1.59 -10.39
CA LYS A 97 -3.19 -1.25 -9.02
C LYS A 97 -3.72 -2.46 -8.24
N ALA A 98 -4.48 -3.33 -8.89
CA ALA A 98 -4.98 -4.55 -8.26
C ALA A 98 -3.84 -5.49 -7.87
N LEU A 99 -2.85 -5.69 -8.75
CA LEU A 99 -1.68 -6.52 -8.48
C LEU A 99 -0.81 -5.93 -7.36
N ASP A 100 -0.57 -4.62 -7.37
CA ASP A 100 0.15 -3.93 -6.29
C ASP A 100 -0.53 -4.13 -4.93
N MET A 101 -1.85 -3.98 -4.86
CA MET A 101 -2.62 -4.30 -3.66
C MET A 101 -2.50 -5.79 -3.27
N ALA A 102 -2.56 -6.72 -4.23
CA ALA A 102 -2.41 -8.15 -3.96
C ALA A 102 -1.06 -8.45 -3.31
N TYR A 103 0.04 -7.90 -3.83
CA TYR A 103 1.38 -8.10 -3.28
C TYR A 103 1.56 -7.49 -1.90
N LYS A 104 0.93 -6.34 -1.63
CA LYS A 104 0.91 -5.70 -0.31
C LYS A 104 0.14 -6.54 0.71
N ILE A 105 -1.03 -7.06 0.35
CA ILE A 105 -1.85 -7.93 1.20
C ILE A 105 -1.10 -9.24 1.50
N ARG A 106 -0.44 -9.83 0.50
CA ARG A 106 0.36 -11.07 0.67
C ARG A 106 1.67 -10.86 1.43
N GLY A 107 2.01 -9.64 1.86
CA GLY A 107 3.28 -9.32 2.53
C GLY A 107 4.54 -9.47 1.65
N LYS A 108 4.39 -9.83 0.38
CA LYS A 108 5.51 -10.15 -0.52
C LYS A 108 6.31 -8.92 -0.96
N TYR A 109 5.72 -7.73 -0.86
CA TYR A 109 6.40 -6.47 -1.18
C TYR A 109 7.51 -6.12 -0.17
N GLN A 110 7.33 -6.46 1.11
CA GLN A 110 8.35 -6.23 2.15
C GLN A 110 9.49 -7.23 2.05
N ILE A 111 9.17 -8.50 1.77
CA ILE A 111 10.15 -9.56 1.57
C ILE A 111 11.06 -9.24 0.38
N GLY A 112 10.50 -8.87 -0.78
CA GLY A 112 11.30 -8.58 -1.97
C GLY A 112 12.24 -7.37 -1.82
N ILE A 113 11.82 -6.32 -1.10
CA ILE A 113 12.67 -5.15 -0.82
C ILE A 113 13.77 -5.48 0.20
N GLU A 114 13.48 -6.32 1.20
CA GLU A 114 14.48 -6.76 2.18
C GLU A 114 15.50 -7.71 1.57
N GLU A 115 15.08 -8.62 0.69
CA GLU A 115 15.95 -9.52 -0.09
C GLU A 115 16.83 -8.71 -1.05
N LEU A 116 16.27 -7.81 -1.85
CA LEU A 116 17.05 -6.92 -2.73
C LEU A 116 18.06 -6.06 -1.96
N ASN A 117 17.68 -5.53 -0.79
CA ASN A 117 18.59 -4.76 0.05
C ASN A 117 19.64 -5.64 0.76
N ARG A 118 19.31 -6.89 1.10
CA ARG A 118 20.27 -7.85 1.66
C ARG A 118 21.31 -8.22 0.61
N ASP A 119 20.85 -8.52 -0.61
CA ASP A 119 21.69 -8.89 -1.75
C ASP A 119 22.61 -7.73 -2.16
N ALA A 120 22.06 -6.50 -2.26
CA ALA A 120 22.84 -5.30 -2.54
C ALA A 120 23.85 -4.96 -1.43
N ARG A 121 23.51 -5.24 -0.16
CA ARG A 121 24.43 -5.07 0.98
C ARG A 121 25.50 -6.14 1.01
N SER A 122 25.19 -7.38 0.65
CA SER A 122 26.19 -8.45 0.54
C SER A 122 27.15 -8.15 -0.60
N GLU A 123 26.68 -7.80 -1.78
CA GLU A 123 27.51 -7.43 -2.94
C GLU A 123 28.46 -6.26 -2.58
N ALA A 124 27.93 -5.17 -2.03
CA ALA A 124 28.75 -4.03 -1.62
C ALA A 124 29.73 -4.35 -0.46
N MET A 125 29.37 -5.29 0.42
CA MET A 125 30.24 -5.77 1.49
C MET A 125 31.35 -6.68 0.95
N TRP A 126 31.03 -7.56 0.00
CA TRP A 126 31.97 -8.44 -0.69
C TRP A 126 32.96 -7.67 -1.55
N GLU A 127 32.51 -6.68 -2.33
CA GLU A 127 33.40 -5.78 -3.08
C GLU A 127 34.34 -5.01 -2.14
N ARG A 128 33.82 -4.55 -0.99
CA ARG A 128 34.63 -3.84 0.01
C ARG A 128 35.64 -4.76 0.68
N LEU A 129 35.29 -6.03 0.94
CA LEU A 129 36.19 -7.05 1.49
C LEU A 129 37.30 -7.41 0.50
N ASN A 130 36.96 -7.69 -0.76
CA ASN A 130 37.93 -7.99 -1.82
C ASN A 130 38.90 -6.82 -2.09
N ARG A 131 38.44 -5.58 -1.87
CA ARG A 131 39.30 -4.39 -1.97
C ARG A 131 40.27 -4.22 -0.79
N LEU A 132 39.87 -4.67 0.39
CA LEU A 132 40.68 -4.56 1.62
C LEU A 132 41.63 -5.74 1.81
N LEU A 133 41.33 -6.89 1.21
CA LEU A 133 42.11 -8.13 1.27
C LEU A 133 42.14 -8.80 -0.12
N PRO A 134 42.93 -8.27 -1.07
CA PRO A 134 42.95 -8.77 -2.45
C PRO A 134 43.55 -10.19 -2.57
N ASP A 135 44.31 -10.65 -1.57
CA ASP A 135 45.04 -11.93 -1.58
C ASP A 135 44.55 -12.91 -0.50
N ALA A 136 43.32 -12.76 -0.01
CA ALA A 136 42.71 -13.77 0.84
C ALA A 136 42.18 -14.92 -0.02
N ASP A 137 43.08 -15.81 -0.45
CA ASP A 137 42.71 -17.08 -1.07
C ASP A 137 41.86 -17.92 -0.10
N LEU A 138 40.59 -18.14 -0.45
CA LEU A 138 39.73 -19.23 0.03
C LEU A 138 38.92 -19.80 -1.14
#